data_AF-A0A8J1Z036-F1
#
_entry.id   AF-A0A8J1Z036-F1
#
_cell.length_a   1.000
_cell.length_b   1.000
_cell.length_c   1.000
_cell.angle_alpha   90.00
_cell.angle_beta   90.00
_cell.angle_gamma   90.00
#
_symmetry.space_group_name_H-M   'P 1'
#
loop_
_entity.id
_entity.type
_entity.pdbx_description
1 polymer ?
#
loop_
_entity_poly.entity_id
_entity_poly.type
_entity_poly.pdbx_seq_one_letter_code
_entity_poly.pdbx_strand_id
1 'polypeptide(L)'
;MSGRQYLCGTSAGGIDRGLLAKARATSIGDTGREDIRGDHSAKLPSKYLEYQFLPLLVFVGTFIFWVHCSYALGFAATLVLGFALVVFNVQIVVSNLNAIRLYVLHVSTLSLPATLFGGLVGLLLAQGYFYSYAAFGDRMQYLKMKADHPATGVQDAAGITFENDVAPDLSMVVGLKAHGEVYCVAPVLKKGTDPTSAPPIQFWAVGTNCCEYRYKFQCGQLGPDAHAGLVRHDFSNEVLQILPMNSADRFYRKAVDVATSLYPVSSNSTSAVLVEWTKDASDNSGIWWAGFYQALLASFCFFLFTLPLACILAIQYDASYHQRLHAEQHF
;
A
#
# COMPACT_ATOMS: atom_id res chain seq x y z
N MET A 1 -36.50 21.78 -49.08
CA MET A 1 -36.87 20.34 -49.13
C MET A 1 -36.90 19.80 -47.71
N SER A 2 -38.03 19.20 -47.35
CA SER A 2 -38.32 18.31 -46.20
C SER A 2 -38.22 18.88 -44.77
N GLY A 3 -39.39 19.22 -44.22
CA GLY A 3 -39.63 19.44 -42.79
C GLY A 3 -40.09 18.16 -42.08
N ARG A 4 -39.82 18.07 -40.77
CA ARG A 4 -40.40 17.05 -39.89
C ARG A 4 -41.25 17.72 -38.81
N GLN A 5 -42.53 17.37 -38.81
CA GLN A 5 -43.52 17.71 -37.80
C GLN A 5 -43.44 16.71 -36.64
N TYR A 6 -43.49 17.19 -35.40
CA TYR A 6 -43.69 16.36 -34.21
C TYR A 6 -45.19 16.30 -33.90
N LEU A 7 -45.74 15.08 -33.92
CA LEU A 7 -47.12 14.78 -33.54
C LEU A 7 -47.21 14.61 -32.02
N CYS A 8 -48.07 15.39 -31.39
CA CYS A 8 -48.50 15.25 -30.01
C CYS A 8 -49.67 14.25 -29.97
N GLY A 9 -49.49 13.10 -29.31
CA GLY A 9 -50.53 12.08 -29.15
C GLY A 9 -51.01 12.00 -27.71
N THR A 10 -52.15 12.63 -27.41
CA THR A 10 -52.89 12.45 -26.16
C THR A 10 -53.81 11.23 -26.28
N SER A 11 -53.47 10.14 -25.59
CA SER A 11 -54.38 9.00 -25.39
C SER A 11 -54.92 9.02 -23.95
N ALA A 12 -56.17 9.47 -23.81
CA ALA A 12 -56.94 9.37 -22.58
C ALA A 12 -57.54 7.96 -22.49
N GLY A 13 -56.82 7.05 -21.83
CA GLY A 13 -57.32 5.73 -21.45
C GLY A 13 -58.14 5.83 -20.17
N GLY A 14 -59.46 5.63 -20.27
CA GLY A 14 -60.37 5.56 -19.13
C GLY A 14 -60.04 4.39 -18.21
N ILE A 15 -59.77 4.70 -16.95
CA ILE A 15 -59.57 3.71 -15.89
C ILE A 15 -60.96 3.24 -15.42
N ASP A 16 -61.23 1.97 -15.67
CA ASP A 16 -62.44 1.25 -15.33
C ASP A 16 -62.60 1.15 -13.79
N ARG A 17 -63.57 1.89 -13.25
CA ARG A 17 -63.87 1.93 -11.80
C ARG A 17 -64.53 0.65 -11.27
N GLY A 18 -64.82 -0.33 -12.13
CA GLY A 18 -65.45 -1.60 -11.74
C GLY A 18 -64.52 -2.60 -11.03
N LEU A 19 -63.20 -2.52 -11.24
CA LEU A 19 -62.24 -3.49 -10.68
C LEU A 19 -61.83 -3.21 -9.23
N LEU A 20 -62.05 -1.98 -8.72
CA LEU A 20 -61.69 -1.60 -7.35
C LEU A 20 -62.70 -2.07 -6.28
N ALA A 21 -63.90 -2.49 -6.66
CA ALA A 21 -64.90 -2.97 -5.72
C ALA A 21 -64.80 -4.47 -5.40
N LYS A 22 -64.17 -5.27 -6.27
CA LYS A 22 -64.14 -6.75 -6.13
C LYS A 22 -62.94 -7.28 -5.35
N ALA A 23 -61.96 -6.45 -5.03
CA ALA A 23 -60.80 -6.81 -4.20
C ALA A 23 -61.04 -6.62 -2.68
N ARG A 24 -62.19 -6.08 -2.27
CA ARG A 24 -62.46 -5.73 -0.86
C ARG A 24 -63.24 -6.80 -0.06
N ALA A 25 -63.64 -7.89 -0.69
CA ALA A 25 -64.56 -8.86 -0.07
C ALA A 25 -64.00 -10.29 0.08
N THR A 26 -62.75 -10.54 -0.31
CA THR A 26 -62.14 -11.86 -0.14
C THR A 26 -61.34 -11.90 1.17
N SER A 27 -62.01 -12.45 2.19
CA SER A 27 -61.40 -13.36 3.15
C SER A 27 -60.48 -12.74 4.21
N ILE A 28 -61.12 -12.05 5.16
CA ILE A 28 -60.73 -12.11 6.58
C ILE A 28 -60.97 -13.57 7.02
N GLY A 29 -59.96 -14.41 6.81
CA GLY A 29 -59.87 -15.76 7.34
C GLY A 29 -58.96 -15.72 8.55
N ASP A 30 -59.55 -15.84 9.73
CA ASP A 30 -58.94 -15.86 11.05
C ASP A 30 -58.21 -17.20 11.30
N THR A 31 -57.28 -17.57 10.40
CA THR A 31 -56.49 -18.79 10.50
C THR A 31 -55.04 -18.45 10.83
N GLY A 32 -54.66 -18.71 12.07
CA GLY A 32 -53.27 -18.91 12.46
C GLY A 32 -52.49 -17.63 12.70
N ARG A 33 -52.82 -16.93 13.79
CA ARG A 33 -51.85 -16.09 14.51
C ARG A 33 -50.81 -17.01 15.18
N GLU A 34 -50.09 -17.80 14.38
CA GLU A 34 -48.95 -18.58 14.84
C GLU A 34 -47.87 -17.62 15.31
N ASP A 35 -47.27 -17.95 16.46
CA ASP A 35 -46.20 -17.25 17.15
C ASP A 35 -44.92 -17.10 16.30
N ILE A 36 -44.93 -16.25 15.27
CA ILE A 36 -43.72 -15.81 14.54
C ILE A 36 -42.84 -14.89 15.43
N ARG A 37 -43.24 -14.65 16.68
CA ARG A 37 -42.51 -13.82 17.65
C ARG A 37 -41.31 -14.52 18.31
N GLY A 38 -41.12 -15.83 18.10
CA GLY A 38 -40.23 -16.65 18.94
C GLY A 38 -38.76 -16.82 18.52
N ASP A 39 -38.39 -16.70 17.23
CA ASP A 39 -37.05 -17.17 16.78
C ASP A 39 -36.17 -16.10 16.09
N HIS A 40 -36.59 -14.84 16.07
CA HIS A 40 -35.82 -13.79 15.39
C HIS A 40 -34.67 -13.20 16.22
N SER A 41 -34.69 -13.24 17.56
CA SER A 41 -33.63 -12.58 18.36
C SER A 41 -32.31 -13.36 18.39
N ALA A 42 -32.33 -14.69 18.26
CA ALA A 42 -31.12 -15.51 18.36
C ALA A 42 -30.24 -15.49 17.10
N LYS A 43 -30.79 -15.10 15.93
CA LYS A 43 -30.10 -15.17 14.62
C LYS A 43 -29.54 -13.84 14.11
N LEU A 44 -29.87 -12.71 14.75
CA LEU A 44 -29.34 -11.40 14.35
C LEU A 44 -27.81 -11.27 14.43
N PRO A 45 -27.10 -11.69 15.50
CA PRO A 45 -25.67 -11.42 15.63
C PRO A 45 -24.81 -12.13 14.58
N SER A 46 -25.25 -13.29 14.07
CA SER A 46 -24.51 -14.04 13.04
C SER A 46 -24.39 -13.26 11.73
N LYS A 47 -25.45 -12.55 11.31
CA LYS A 47 -25.42 -11.83 10.02
C LYS A 47 -24.54 -10.59 10.05
N TYR A 48 -24.44 -9.92 11.20
CA TYR A 48 -23.56 -8.76 11.35
C TYR A 48 -22.08 -9.13 11.23
N LEU A 49 -21.68 -10.31 11.73
CA LEU A 49 -20.34 -10.84 11.55
C LEU A 49 -19.99 -11.10 10.08
N GLU A 50 -20.95 -11.57 9.26
CA GLU A 50 -20.74 -11.75 7.83
C GLU A 50 -20.50 -10.41 7.10
N TYR A 51 -21.22 -9.36 7.48
CA TYR A 51 -21.04 -8.02 6.89
C TYR A 51 -19.74 -7.33 7.29
N GLN A 52 -19.07 -7.78 8.36
CA GLN A 52 -17.78 -7.24 8.79
C GLN A 52 -16.66 -7.50 7.79
N PHE A 53 -16.76 -8.57 7.00
CA PHE A 53 -15.76 -8.87 5.98
C PHE A 53 -15.77 -7.89 4.81
N LEU A 54 -16.90 -7.21 4.57
CA LEU A 54 -17.03 -6.35 3.39
C LEU A 54 -16.16 -5.07 3.49
N PRO A 55 -16.13 -4.31 4.60
CA PRO A 55 -15.17 -3.22 4.78
C PRO A 55 -13.71 -3.67 4.71
N LEU A 56 -13.40 -4.86 5.22
CA LEU A 56 -12.05 -5.44 5.11
C LEU A 56 -11.69 -5.73 3.65
N LEU A 57 -12.60 -6.32 2.87
CA LEU A 57 -12.39 -6.54 1.44
C LEU A 57 -12.23 -5.22 0.68
N VAL A 58 -12.98 -4.17 1.04
CA VAL A 58 -12.82 -2.83 0.46
C VAL A 58 -11.46 -2.25 0.81
N PHE A 59 -11.01 -2.37 2.07
CA PHE A 59 -9.67 -1.94 2.49
C PHE A 59 -8.58 -2.66 1.69
N VAL A 60 -8.66 -4.00 1.64
CA VAL A 60 -7.70 -4.85 0.93
C VAL A 60 -7.66 -4.54 -0.55
N GLY A 61 -8.83 -4.52 -1.19
CA GLY A 61 -8.96 -4.20 -2.61
C GLY A 61 -8.45 -2.79 -2.93
N THR A 62 -8.71 -1.81 -2.06
CA THR A 62 -8.23 -0.45 -2.25
C THR A 62 -6.71 -0.39 -2.17
N PHE A 63 -6.07 -0.97 -1.15
CA PHE A 63 -4.60 -0.87 -1.08
C PHE A 63 -3.92 -1.65 -2.21
N ILE A 64 -4.43 -2.82 -2.61
CA ILE A 64 -3.92 -3.59 -3.75
C ILE A 64 -4.04 -2.76 -5.04
N PHE A 65 -5.19 -2.12 -5.23
CA PHE A 65 -5.41 -1.20 -6.34
C PHE A 65 -4.36 -0.09 -6.34
N TRP A 66 -4.11 0.55 -5.20
CA TRP A 66 -3.09 1.61 -5.10
C TRP A 66 -1.69 1.10 -5.43
N VAL A 67 -1.28 -0.05 -4.89
CA VAL A 67 0.05 -0.64 -5.16
C VAL A 67 0.25 -0.94 -6.65
N HIS A 68 -0.74 -1.55 -7.33
CA HIS A 68 -0.59 -1.92 -8.74
C HIS A 68 -0.82 -0.74 -9.69
N CYS A 69 -1.83 0.09 -9.45
CA CYS A 69 -2.14 1.20 -10.33
C CYS A 69 -1.12 2.33 -10.23
N SER A 70 -0.56 2.59 -9.04
CA SER A 70 0.50 3.61 -8.90
C SER A 70 1.73 3.26 -9.72
N TYR A 71 2.03 1.96 -9.85
CA TYR A 71 3.08 1.45 -10.71
C TYR A 71 2.70 1.56 -12.20
N ALA A 72 1.54 1.02 -12.59
CA ALA A 72 1.18 0.83 -13.99
C ALA A 72 0.70 2.10 -14.72
N LEU A 73 -0.10 2.95 -14.05
CA LEU A 73 -0.77 4.10 -14.67
C LEU A 73 -0.11 5.44 -14.31
N GLY A 74 0.91 5.41 -13.46
CA GLY A 74 1.52 6.57 -12.85
C GLY A 74 0.67 7.17 -11.72
N PHE A 75 1.32 8.05 -10.95
CA PHE A 75 0.74 8.59 -9.72
C PHE A 75 -0.52 9.45 -9.97
N ALA A 76 -0.50 10.33 -10.96
CA ALA A 76 -1.61 11.24 -11.25
C ALA A 76 -2.91 10.50 -11.62
N ALA A 77 -2.82 9.47 -12.48
CA ALA A 77 -3.98 8.66 -12.83
C ALA A 77 -4.53 7.90 -11.61
N THR A 78 -3.64 7.42 -10.74
CA THR A 78 -4.02 6.72 -9.51
C THR A 78 -4.75 7.64 -8.53
N LEU A 79 -4.32 8.90 -8.39
CA LEU A 79 -5.03 9.90 -7.59
C LEU A 79 -6.46 10.15 -8.11
N VAL A 80 -6.63 10.30 -9.43
CA VAL A 80 -7.95 10.52 -10.05
C VAL A 80 -8.87 9.34 -9.81
N LEU A 81 -8.39 8.11 -10.00
CA LEU A 81 -9.16 6.90 -9.75
C LEU A 81 -9.47 6.71 -8.25
N GLY A 82 -8.52 7.01 -7.37
CA GLY A 82 -8.73 7.00 -5.93
C GLY A 82 -9.80 8.01 -5.49
N PHE A 83 -9.78 9.22 -6.04
CA PHE A 83 -10.82 10.22 -5.79
C PHE A 83 -12.19 9.75 -6.30
N ALA A 84 -12.25 9.15 -7.49
CA ALA A 84 -13.49 8.58 -8.02
C ALA A 84 -14.07 7.47 -7.11
N LEU A 85 -13.21 6.61 -6.55
CA LEU A 85 -13.62 5.59 -5.58
C LEU A 85 -14.19 6.21 -4.29
N VAL A 86 -13.59 7.30 -3.79
CA VAL A 86 -14.12 8.02 -2.62
C VAL A 86 -15.48 8.65 -2.92
N VAL A 87 -15.62 9.36 -4.05
CA VAL A 87 -16.89 9.95 -4.47
C VAL A 87 -17.98 8.89 -4.63
N PHE A 88 -17.64 7.74 -5.20
CA PHE A 88 -18.56 6.61 -5.33
C PHE A 88 -19.04 6.09 -3.97
N ASN A 89 -18.14 5.91 -3.01
CA ASN A 89 -18.51 5.51 -1.64
C ASN A 89 -19.41 6.56 -0.97
N VAL A 90 -19.11 7.85 -1.11
CA VAL A 90 -19.94 8.94 -0.57
C VAL A 90 -21.34 8.92 -1.19
N GLN A 91 -21.44 8.73 -2.50
CA GLN A 91 -22.72 8.65 -3.19
C GLN A 91 -23.57 7.46 -2.70
N ILE A 92 -22.94 6.31 -2.44
CA ILE A 92 -23.62 5.15 -1.84
C ILE A 92 -24.13 5.50 -0.44
N VAL A 93 -23.32 6.16 0.40
CA VAL A 93 -23.76 6.59 1.74
C VAL A 93 -24.98 7.51 1.62
N VAL A 94 -24.89 8.58 0.83
CA VAL A 94 -25.95 9.59 0.69
C VAL A 94 -27.24 9.00 0.13
N SER A 95 -27.16 8.18 -0.92
CA SER A 95 -28.34 7.54 -1.52
C SER A 95 -29.07 6.58 -0.57
N ASN A 96 -28.34 6.00 0.39
CA ASN A 96 -28.91 5.10 1.39
C ASN A 96 -29.28 5.78 2.71
N LEU A 97 -29.06 7.09 2.87
CA LEU A 97 -29.56 7.83 4.05
C LEU A 97 -31.10 7.84 4.09
N ASN A 98 -31.76 7.85 2.92
CA ASN A 98 -33.22 7.90 2.80
C ASN A 98 -33.86 6.50 2.79
N ALA A 99 -33.13 5.47 2.37
CA ALA A 99 -33.61 4.11 2.43
C ALA A 99 -33.41 3.58 3.86
N ILE A 100 -34.48 3.25 4.58
CA ILE A 100 -34.49 2.77 5.98
C ILE A 100 -33.74 1.40 6.15
N ARG A 101 -32.92 0.99 5.18
CA ARG A 101 -32.07 -0.21 5.22
C ARG A 101 -30.79 0.09 6.00
N LEU A 102 -30.92 0.11 7.31
CA LEU A 102 -29.85 0.40 8.26
C LEU A 102 -28.58 -0.45 8.02
N TYR A 103 -28.68 -1.71 7.59
CA TYR A 103 -27.51 -2.55 7.27
C TYR A 103 -26.64 -1.96 6.14
N VAL A 104 -27.25 -1.33 5.13
CA VAL A 104 -26.52 -0.69 4.02
C VAL A 104 -25.77 0.53 4.54
N LEU A 105 -26.38 1.29 5.45
CA LEU A 105 -25.75 2.45 6.07
C LEU A 105 -24.51 2.05 6.89
N HIS A 106 -24.56 0.93 7.61
CA HIS A 106 -23.42 0.40 8.38
C HIS A 106 -22.24 0.07 7.49
N VAL A 107 -22.46 -0.78 6.50
CA VAL A 107 -21.44 -1.18 5.52
C VAL A 107 -20.85 0.06 4.84
N SER A 108 -21.70 0.97 4.36
CA SER A 108 -21.25 2.16 3.63
C SER A 108 -20.42 3.10 4.52
N THR A 109 -20.79 3.25 5.79
CA THR A 109 -20.08 4.12 6.75
C THR A 109 -18.70 3.57 7.11
N LEU A 110 -18.55 2.24 7.19
CA LEU A 110 -17.26 1.58 7.46
C LEU A 110 -16.38 1.46 6.19
N SER A 111 -16.99 1.41 5.00
CA SER A 111 -16.25 1.38 3.73
C SER A 111 -15.54 2.69 3.40
N LEU A 112 -16.08 3.84 3.79
CA LEU A 112 -15.43 5.14 3.56
C LEU A 112 -14.04 5.25 4.23
N PRO A 113 -13.88 5.02 5.54
CA PRO A 113 -12.56 4.99 6.17
C PRO A 113 -11.72 3.82 5.62
N ALA A 114 -12.32 2.68 5.28
CA ALA A 114 -11.59 1.58 4.63
C ALA A 114 -10.89 2.01 3.34
N THR A 115 -11.57 2.78 2.48
CA THR A 115 -10.98 3.32 1.24
C THR A 115 -9.89 4.35 1.53
N LEU A 116 -10.10 5.26 2.49
CA LEU A 116 -9.10 6.29 2.83
C LEU A 116 -7.82 5.69 3.43
N PHE A 117 -7.97 4.85 4.46
CA PHE A 117 -6.85 4.18 5.11
C PHE A 117 -6.20 3.15 4.19
N GLY A 118 -6.99 2.41 3.40
CA GLY A 118 -6.47 1.48 2.41
C GLY A 118 -5.64 2.19 1.35
N GLY A 119 -6.08 3.36 0.88
CA GLY A 119 -5.30 4.18 -0.06
C GLY A 119 -4.00 4.70 0.54
N LEU A 120 -4.04 5.21 1.77
CA LEU A 120 -2.84 5.68 2.48
C LEU A 120 -1.84 4.55 2.72
N VAL A 121 -2.30 3.42 3.25
CA VAL A 121 -1.46 2.23 3.50
C VAL A 121 -0.90 1.69 2.19
N GLY A 122 -1.73 1.59 1.13
CA GLY A 122 -1.29 1.15 -0.19
C GLY A 122 -0.19 2.04 -0.76
N LEU A 123 -0.31 3.36 -0.61
CA LEU A 123 0.72 4.31 -1.04
C LEU A 123 2.03 4.14 -0.25
N LEU A 124 1.95 3.98 1.07
CA LEU A 124 3.12 3.76 1.93
C LEU A 124 3.82 2.44 1.60
N LEU A 125 3.05 1.36 1.38
CA LEU A 125 3.58 0.06 1.00
C LEU A 125 4.20 0.06 -0.39
N ALA A 126 3.55 0.77 -1.34
CA ALA A 126 4.09 0.95 -2.67
C ALA A 126 5.48 1.59 -2.59
N GLN A 127 5.60 2.74 -1.91
CA GLN A 127 6.86 3.47 -1.76
C GLN A 127 7.92 2.71 -0.97
N GLY A 128 7.54 2.09 0.14
CA GLY A 128 8.49 1.43 1.04
C GLY A 128 9.05 0.11 0.50
N TYR A 129 8.24 -0.66 -0.24
CA TYR A 129 8.57 -2.04 -0.60
C TYR A 129 8.38 -2.32 -2.09
N PHE A 130 7.17 -2.11 -2.62
CA PHE A 130 6.82 -2.66 -3.93
C PHE A 130 7.43 -1.90 -5.11
N TYR A 131 7.68 -0.60 -5.03
CA TYR A 131 8.39 0.14 -6.09
C TYR A 131 9.82 -0.37 -6.25
N SER A 132 10.54 -0.59 -5.14
CA SER A 132 11.90 -1.13 -5.20
C SER A 132 11.91 -2.55 -5.78
N TYR A 133 10.93 -3.37 -5.37
CA TYR A 133 10.76 -4.72 -5.91
C TYR A 133 10.41 -4.72 -7.42
N ALA A 134 9.49 -3.87 -7.86
CA ALA A 134 9.06 -3.82 -9.25
C ALA A 134 10.15 -3.21 -10.16
N ALA A 135 10.80 -2.15 -9.70
CA ALA A 135 11.95 -1.56 -10.38
C ALA A 135 13.09 -2.56 -10.56
N PHE A 136 13.22 -3.54 -9.66
CA PHE A 136 14.19 -4.61 -9.82
C PHE A 136 13.91 -5.48 -11.05
N GLY A 137 12.64 -5.77 -11.35
CA GLY A 137 12.24 -6.58 -12.50
C GLY A 137 12.38 -5.88 -13.85
N ASP A 138 12.24 -4.55 -13.87
CA ASP A 138 12.22 -3.77 -15.11
C ASP A 138 13.60 -3.19 -15.51
N ARG A 139 14.60 -3.28 -14.62
CA ARG A 139 15.93 -2.68 -14.82
C ARG A 139 16.98 -3.72 -15.21
N MET A 140 18.07 -3.23 -15.80
CA MET A 140 19.17 -4.07 -16.28
C MET A 140 19.97 -4.69 -15.13
N GLN A 141 20.42 -5.93 -15.33
CA GLN A 141 21.40 -6.59 -14.46
C GLN A 141 22.77 -6.60 -15.16
N TYR A 142 23.78 -6.10 -14.47
CA TYR A 142 25.15 -6.05 -14.99
C TYR A 142 25.99 -7.16 -14.35
N LEU A 143 26.74 -7.89 -15.17
CA LEU A 143 27.53 -9.05 -14.73
C LEU A 143 29.02 -8.81 -14.90
N LYS A 144 29.83 -9.39 -14.00
CA LYS A 144 31.30 -9.31 -14.00
C LYS A 144 31.82 -7.87 -14.03
N MET A 145 31.20 -7.02 -13.22
CA MET A 145 31.58 -5.62 -13.14
C MET A 145 32.86 -5.44 -12.31
N LYS A 146 33.76 -4.61 -12.82
CA LYS A 146 34.98 -4.21 -12.11
C LYS A 146 34.70 -3.03 -11.18
N ALA A 147 35.48 -2.92 -10.10
CA ALA A 147 35.34 -1.84 -9.13
C ALA A 147 35.65 -0.45 -9.71
N ASP A 148 36.46 -0.37 -10.77
CA ASP A 148 36.89 0.86 -11.45
C ASP A 148 35.96 1.30 -12.59
N HIS A 149 34.90 0.54 -12.88
CA HIS A 149 33.95 0.89 -13.92
C HIS A 149 33.21 2.18 -13.57
N PRO A 150 33.06 3.14 -14.51
CA PRO A 150 32.38 4.40 -14.24
C PRO A 150 30.93 4.18 -13.79
N ALA A 151 30.54 4.82 -12.68
CA ALA A 151 29.18 4.76 -12.12
C ALA A 151 28.10 5.23 -13.11
N THR A 152 28.44 6.20 -13.96
CA THR A 152 27.52 6.80 -14.93
C THR A 152 26.98 5.81 -15.95
N GLY A 153 27.72 4.73 -16.25
CA GLY A 153 27.30 3.69 -17.20
C GLY A 153 26.35 2.64 -16.63
N VAL A 154 26.06 2.69 -15.32
CA VAL A 154 25.25 1.68 -14.61
C VAL A 154 24.25 2.31 -13.62
N GLN A 155 23.86 3.57 -13.84
CA GLN A 155 22.88 4.24 -13.00
C GLN A 155 21.46 3.68 -13.13
N ASP A 156 21.18 2.98 -14.22
CA ASP A 156 19.90 2.31 -14.50
C ASP A 156 19.86 0.87 -13.98
N ALA A 157 20.97 0.34 -13.46
CA ALA A 157 21.07 -1.03 -12.99
C ALA A 157 20.10 -1.33 -11.83
N ALA A 158 19.48 -2.51 -11.84
CA ALA A 158 18.76 -3.09 -10.70
C ALA A 158 19.72 -3.82 -9.75
N GLY A 159 20.66 -4.55 -10.35
CA GLY A 159 21.61 -5.38 -9.64
C GLY A 159 22.92 -5.44 -10.42
N ILE A 160 24.01 -5.54 -9.66
CA ILE A 160 25.37 -5.61 -10.19
C ILE A 160 26.04 -6.83 -9.58
N THR A 161 26.48 -7.76 -10.41
CA THR A 161 27.37 -8.84 -10.01
C THR A 161 28.80 -8.45 -10.36
N PHE A 162 29.62 -8.26 -9.35
CA PHE A 162 31.02 -7.89 -9.47
C PHE A 162 31.94 -9.09 -9.77
N GLU A 163 33.18 -8.81 -10.16
CA GLU A 163 34.23 -9.84 -10.26
C GLU A 163 34.58 -10.43 -8.87
N ASN A 164 35.08 -11.67 -8.81
CA ASN A 164 35.34 -12.39 -7.55
C ASN A 164 36.40 -11.75 -6.64
N ASP A 165 37.26 -10.91 -7.23
CA ASP A 165 38.27 -10.14 -6.53
C ASP A 165 37.74 -8.78 -6.05
N VAL A 166 36.46 -8.46 -6.27
CA VAL A 166 35.83 -7.23 -5.80
C VAL A 166 34.99 -7.53 -4.55
N ALA A 167 35.18 -6.71 -3.52
CA ALA A 167 34.43 -6.79 -2.27
C ALA A 167 34.41 -5.42 -1.54
N PRO A 168 33.48 -5.22 -0.59
CA PRO A 168 33.52 -4.08 0.32
C PRO A 168 34.80 -4.13 1.17
N ASP A 169 35.53 -3.02 1.25
CA ASP A 169 36.70 -2.90 2.12
C ASP A 169 36.27 -2.59 3.56
N LEU A 170 36.42 -3.59 4.42
CA LEU A 170 36.03 -3.53 5.83
C LEU A 170 36.90 -2.59 6.67
N SER A 171 38.09 -2.22 6.18
CA SER A 171 38.99 -1.28 6.86
C SER A 171 38.56 0.19 6.72
N MET A 172 37.68 0.49 5.76
CA MET A 172 37.23 1.84 5.41
C MET A 172 35.73 2.07 5.67
N VAL A 173 35.19 1.40 6.68
CA VAL A 173 33.77 1.47 7.03
C VAL A 173 33.49 2.74 7.86
N VAL A 174 32.47 3.49 7.43
CA VAL A 174 31.99 4.67 8.16
C VAL A 174 30.52 4.51 8.51
N GLY A 175 30.18 4.82 9.76
CA GLY A 175 28.80 4.91 10.24
C GLY A 175 28.44 6.36 10.57
N LEU A 176 27.35 6.86 10.00
CA LEU A 176 26.77 8.16 10.31
C LEU A 176 25.47 7.98 11.09
N LYS A 177 25.39 8.53 12.31
CA LYS A 177 24.17 8.47 13.12
C LYS A 177 23.21 9.61 12.76
N ALA A 178 21.99 9.29 12.32
CA ALA A 178 20.93 10.27 12.06
C ALA A 178 19.56 9.68 12.38
N HIS A 179 18.66 10.48 12.97
CA HIS A 179 17.30 10.06 13.33
C HIS A 179 17.19 8.77 14.17
N GLY A 180 18.18 8.48 15.01
CA GLY A 180 18.19 7.28 15.85
C GLY A 180 18.82 6.05 15.20
N GLU A 181 19.04 6.09 13.88
CA GLU A 181 19.61 5.02 13.09
C GLU A 181 21.09 5.31 12.75
N VAL A 182 21.86 4.27 12.45
CA VAL A 182 23.25 4.38 11.96
C VAL A 182 23.30 3.96 10.50
N TYR A 183 23.66 4.89 9.63
CA TYR A 183 23.83 4.69 8.19
C TYR A 183 25.28 4.32 7.90
N CYS A 184 25.49 3.08 7.49
CA CYS A 184 26.80 2.49 7.27
C CYS A 184 27.14 2.50 5.79
N VAL A 185 28.39 2.85 5.49
CA VAL A 185 28.94 2.80 4.13
C VAL A 185 30.32 2.15 4.15
N ALA A 186 30.61 1.37 3.11
CA ALA A 186 31.92 0.76 2.88
C ALA A 186 32.25 0.84 1.38
N PRO A 187 33.46 1.27 1.00
CA PRO A 187 33.81 1.37 -0.41
C PRO A 187 34.00 -0.01 -1.03
N VAL A 188 33.53 -0.20 -2.26
CA VAL A 188 33.69 -1.46 -2.99
C VAL A 188 34.94 -1.35 -3.87
N LEU A 189 35.93 -2.19 -3.58
CA LEU A 189 37.26 -2.16 -4.19
C LEU A 189 37.71 -3.54 -4.60
N LYS A 190 38.73 -3.60 -5.44
CA LYS A 190 39.47 -4.82 -5.69
C LYS A 190 40.29 -5.19 -4.44
N LYS A 191 40.23 -6.46 -4.04
CA LYS A 191 40.94 -7.03 -2.90
C LYS A 191 42.44 -6.79 -3.07
N GLY A 192 43.06 -6.25 -2.03
CA GLY A 192 44.51 -5.98 -1.99
C GLY A 192 44.94 -4.71 -2.71
N THR A 193 44.01 -3.88 -3.22
CA THR A 193 44.34 -2.55 -3.73
C THR A 193 44.69 -1.61 -2.58
N ASP A 194 45.83 -0.93 -2.66
CA ASP A 194 46.19 0.13 -1.71
C ASP A 194 45.26 1.34 -1.91
N PRO A 195 44.53 1.79 -0.87
CA PRO A 195 43.60 2.92 -0.96
C PRO A 195 44.23 4.19 -1.54
N THR A 196 45.53 4.42 -1.31
CA THR A 196 46.23 5.63 -1.77
C THR A 196 46.50 5.63 -3.28
N SER A 197 46.49 4.46 -3.90
CA SER A 197 46.73 4.26 -5.34
C SER A 197 45.47 3.83 -6.11
N ALA A 198 44.35 3.68 -5.39
CA ALA A 198 43.11 3.22 -5.97
C ALA A 198 42.52 4.27 -6.93
N PRO A 199 41.89 3.84 -8.04
CA PRO A 199 41.09 4.75 -8.85
C PRO A 199 39.91 5.32 -8.04
N PRO A 200 39.26 6.40 -8.51
CA PRO A 200 38.14 7.00 -7.80
C PRO A 200 37.02 5.99 -7.55
N ILE A 201 36.57 5.88 -6.30
CA ILE A 201 35.57 4.90 -5.89
C ILE A 201 34.22 5.26 -6.52
N GLN A 202 33.67 4.32 -7.29
CA GLN A 202 32.39 4.48 -7.99
C GLN A 202 31.22 3.81 -7.26
N PHE A 203 31.51 2.79 -6.44
CA PHE A 203 30.54 1.92 -5.82
C PHE A 203 30.72 1.88 -4.30
N TRP A 204 29.63 2.01 -3.56
CA TRP A 204 29.62 1.95 -2.10
C TRP A 204 28.59 0.95 -1.61
N ALA A 205 29.03 0.00 -0.81
CA ALA A 205 28.14 -0.91 -0.10
C ALA A 205 27.50 -0.16 1.08
N VAL A 206 26.19 -0.24 1.22
CA VAL A 206 25.42 0.50 2.22
C VAL A 206 24.51 -0.40 3.05
N GLY A 207 24.16 0.05 4.25
CA GLY A 207 23.14 -0.57 5.09
C GLY A 207 22.88 0.19 6.40
N THR A 208 21.77 -0.13 7.06
CA THR A 208 21.36 0.52 8.32
C THR A 208 21.64 -0.37 9.54
N ASN A 209 22.16 0.19 10.62
CA ASN A 209 22.41 -0.46 11.92
C ASN A 209 23.27 -1.73 11.86
N CYS A 210 24.12 -1.85 10.86
CA CYS A 210 24.92 -3.03 10.59
C CYS A 210 26.43 -2.75 10.63
N CYS A 211 26.83 -1.58 11.15
CA CYS A 211 28.21 -1.26 11.49
C CYS A 211 28.34 -0.97 12.98
N GLU A 212 29.36 -1.57 13.60
CA GLU A 212 29.70 -1.33 15.00
C GLU A 212 30.75 -0.22 15.13
N TYR A 213 31.11 0.12 16.38
CA TYR A 213 32.24 1.01 16.67
C TYR A 213 33.54 0.41 16.11
N ARG A 214 33.97 0.92 14.96
CA ARG A 214 35.23 0.67 14.23
C ARG A 214 35.30 -0.69 13.50
N TYR A 215 35.40 -0.61 12.16
CA TYR A 215 35.86 -1.67 11.23
C TYR A 215 35.03 -2.94 11.11
N LYS A 216 33.81 -2.98 11.64
CA LYS A 216 32.88 -4.07 11.36
C LYS A 216 31.75 -3.55 10.48
N PHE A 217 31.69 -4.07 9.27
CA PHE A 217 30.51 -3.97 8.41
C PHE A 217 29.91 -5.37 8.35
N GLN A 218 28.64 -5.49 8.71
CA GLN A 218 27.86 -6.73 8.71
C GLN A 218 26.57 -6.56 7.90
N CYS A 219 26.52 -5.55 7.03
CA CYS A 219 25.36 -5.30 6.20
C CYS A 219 25.28 -6.34 5.07
N GLY A 220 24.15 -7.02 4.98
CA GLY A 220 23.89 -8.00 3.93
C GLY A 220 24.60 -9.33 4.13
N GLN A 221 24.74 -10.08 3.03
CA GLN A 221 25.36 -11.41 3.05
C GLN A 221 26.85 -11.26 2.77
N LEU A 222 27.68 -11.27 3.82
CA LEU A 222 29.13 -11.22 3.68
C LEU A 222 29.69 -12.65 3.65
N GLY A 223 30.32 -13.03 2.55
CA GLY A 223 30.91 -14.36 2.38
C GLY A 223 31.76 -14.45 1.11
N PRO A 224 32.53 -15.54 0.95
CA PRO A 224 33.37 -15.75 -0.22
C PRO A 224 32.57 -15.91 -1.52
N ASP A 225 31.26 -16.16 -1.42
CA ASP A 225 30.36 -16.25 -2.57
C ASP A 225 29.61 -14.94 -2.83
N ALA A 226 29.74 -13.95 -1.94
CA ALA A 226 28.97 -12.72 -2.03
C ALA A 226 29.73 -11.68 -2.83
N HIS A 227 29.31 -11.53 -4.09
CA HIS A 227 29.89 -10.61 -5.07
C HIS A 227 28.81 -9.79 -5.78
N ALA A 228 27.61 -9.72 -5.23
CA ALA A 228 26.51 -9.00 -5.83
C ALA A 228 26.09 -7.80 -4.98
N GLY A 229 25.53 -6.79 -5.64
CA GLY A 229 24.97 -5.60 -5.02
C GLY A 229 23.64 -5.23 -5.67
N LEU A 230 22.60 -5.08 -4.85
CA LEU A 230 21.33 -4.51 -5.28
C LEU A 230 21.47 -2.99 -5.32
N VAL A 231 21.24 -2.39 -6.47
CA VAL A 231 21.40 -0.94 -6.62
C VAL A 231 20.22 -0.24 -5.97
N ARG A 232 20.54 0.70 -5.07
CA ARG A 232 19.55 1.46 -4.32
C ARG A 232 19.18 2.72 -5.11
N HIS A 233 17.89 2.85 -5.41
CA HIS A 233 17.33 4.00 -6.12
C HIS A 233 16.52 4.88 -5.17
N ASP A 234 16.71 6.20 -5.26
CA ASP A 234 15.96 7.16 -4.45
C ASP A 234 14.60 7.47 -5.09
N PHE A 235 13.59 6.67 -4.75
CA PHE A 235 12.21 6.89 -5.21
C PHE A 235 11.44 7.93 -4.37
N SER A 236 12.05 8.54 -3.34
CA SER A 236 11.32 9.42 -2.42
C SER A 236 10.72 10.65 -3.09
N ASN A 237 11.32 11.09 -4.21
CA ASN A 237 10.94 12.33 -4.90
C ASN A 237 9.96 12.11 -6.06
N GLU A 238 9.73 10.87 -6.50
CA GLU A 238 8.92 10.60 -7.69
C GLU A 238 7.41 10.65 -7.42
N VAL A 239 7.00 10.22 -6.22
CA VAL A 239 5.58 9.96 -5.94
C VAL A 239 4.95 11.00 -5.01
N LEU A 240 5.70 11.58 -4.06
CA LEU A 240 5.16 12.52 -3.06
C LEU A 240 6.12 13.70 -2.82
N GLN A 241 6.30 14.58 -3.81
CA GLN A 241 7.04 15.84 -3.60
C GLN A 241 6.46 16.70 -2.47
N ILE A 242 5.17 16.51 -2.14
CA ILE A 242 4.44 17.25 -1.09
C ILE A 242 4.71 16.75 0.33
N LEU A 243 5.24 15.53 0.49
CA LEU A 243 5.66 15.00 1.78
C LEU A 243 7.14 14.66 1.66
N PRO A 244 8.06 15.58 2.02
CA PRO A 244 9.48 15.30 2.00
C PRO A 244 9.76 14.21 3.05
N MET A 245 9.65 12.95 2.62
CA MET A 245 10.15 11.83 3.37
C MET A 245 11.67 11.91 3.29
N ASN A 246 12.32 11.90 4.45
CA ASN A 246 13.76 11.87 4.52
C ASN A 246 14.25 10.58 3.84
N SER A 247 14.78 10.68 2.61
CA SER A 247 15.35 9.52 1.95
C SER A 247 16.61 9.08 2.71
N ALA A 248 16.67 7.79 3.06
CA ALA A 248 17.86 7.20 3.67
C ALA A 248 19.10 7.44 2.79
N ASP A 249 18.91 7.52 1.47
CA ASP A 249 19.92 7.82 0.46
C ASP A 249 20.68 9.12 0.73
N ARG A 250 19.98 10.17 1.21
CA ARG A 250 20.65 11.41 1.62
C ARG A 250 21.65 11.18 2.75
N PHE A 251 21.32 10.33 3.73
CA PHE A 251 22.22 10.03 4.84
C PHE A 251 23.36 9.12 4.43
N TYR A 252 23.13 8.17 3.52
CA TYR A 252 24.21 7.39 2.93
C TYR A 252 25.20 8.25 2.14
N ARG A 253 24.71 9.18 1.31
CA ARG A 253 25.60 10.10 0.58
C ARG A 253 26.41 10.99 1.52
N LYS A 254 25.80 11.48 2.60
CA LYS A 254 26.55 12.19 3.66
C LYS A 254 27.57 11.28 4.35
N ALA A 255 27.26 10.01 4.59
CA ALA A 255 28.21 9.07 5.15
C ALA A 255 29.39 8.81 4.19
N VAL A 256 29.14 8.77 2.87
CA VAL A 256 30.19 8.74 1.84
C VAL A 256 31.07 9.99 1.91
N ASP A 257 30.48 11.18 2.03
CA ASP A 257 31.27 12.43 2.20
C ASP A 257 32.15 12.40 3.46
N VAL A 258 31.64 11.84 4.56
CA VAL A 258 32.44 11.64 5.77
C VAL A 258 33.56 10.64 5.51
N ALA A 259 33.29 9.54 4.81
CA ALA A 259 34.31 8.55 4.47
C ALA A 259 35.42 9.12 3.59
N THR A 260 35.10 9.90 2.56
CA THR A 260 36.09 10.56 1.70
C THR A 260 36.90 11.62 2.45
N SER A 261 36.37 12.19 3.53
CA SER A 261 37.13 13.11 4.40
C SER A 261 38.07 12.40 5.38
N LEU A 262 37.77 11.15 5.75
CA LEU A 262 38.55 10.37 6.74
C LEU A 262 39.65 9.53 6.09
N TYR A 263 39.43 9.07 4.87
CA TYR A 263 40.34 8.16 4.16
C TYR A 263 40.94 8.83 2.92
N PRO A 264 42.14 8.45 2.47
CA PRO A 264 42.81 9.03 1.31
C PRO A 264 42.22 8.50 -0.01
N VAL A 265 40.90 8.61 -0.18
CA VAL A 265 40.16 8.09 -1.32
C VAL A 265 39.37 9.19 -2.01
N SER A 266 39.37 9.20 -3.33
CA SER A 266 38.55 10.14 -4.12
C SER A 266 37.23 9.47 -4.50
N SER A 267 36.10 10.09 -4.19
CA SER A 267 34.78 9.68 -4.69
C SER A 267 33.88 10.90 -4.82
N ASN A 268 32.97 10.87 -5.79
CA ASN A 268 31.91 11.86 -5.89
C ASN A 268 30.63 11.25 -5.32
N SER A 269 30.22 11.72 -4.14
CA SER A 269 29.05 11.20 -3.42
C SER A 269 27.73 11.38 -4.17
N THR A 270 27.65 12.32 -5.11
CA THR A 270 26.44 12.54 -5.93
C THR A 270 26.29 11.56 -7.07
N SER A 271 27.40 11.15 -7.69
CA SER A 271 27.39 10.22 -8.83
C SER A 271 27.64 8.78 -8.43
N ALA A 272 28.14 8.53 -7.22
CA ALA A 272 28.40 7.19 -6.71
C ALA A 272 27.12 6.35 -6.64
N VAL A 273 27.25 5.08 -7.03
CA VAL A 273 26.19 4.07 -6.93
C VAL A 273 26.23 3.45 -5.56
N LEU A 274 25.09 3.50 -4.86
CA LEU A 274 24.91 2.86 -3.57
C LEU A 274 24.34 1.46 -3.81
N VAL A 275 24.96 0.45 -3.22
CA VAL A 275 24.55 -0.95 -3.38
C VAL A 275 24.32 -1.61 -2.02
N GLU A 276 23.26 -2.40 -1.89
CA GLU A 276 23.07 -3.30 -0.77
C GLU A 276 23.73 -4.65 -1.10
N TRP A 277 24.73 -5.05 -0.31
CA TRP A 277 25.56 -6.20 -0.62
C TRP A 277 24.81 -7.53 -0.40
N THR A 278 24.84 -8.42 -1.39
CA THR A 278 24.09 -9.69 -1.39
C THR A 278 24.90 -10.82 -2.05
N LYS A 279 24.48 -12.07 -1.84
CA LYS A 279 25.06 -13.22 -2.56
C LYS A 279 24.61 -13.27 -4.02
N ASP A 280 23.35 -12.95 -4.27
CA ASP A 280 22.76 -12.99 -5.60
C ASP A 280 22.03 -11.69 -5.87
N ALA A 281 22.40 -11.02 -6.97
CA ALA A 281 21.73 -9.80 -7.39
C ALA A 281 20.27 -10.07 -7.73
N SER A 282 19.91 -11.29 -8.17
CA SER A 282 18.55 -11.65 -8.59
C SER A 282 17.59 -11.97 -7.43
N ASP A 283 18.10 -12.19 -6.22
CA ASP A 283 17.27 -12.52 -5.07
C ASP A 283 16.78 -11.26 -4.35
N ASN A 284 15.64 -10.75 -4.78
CA ASN A 284 14.92 -9.64 -4.15
C ASN A 284 13.70 -10.11 -3.32
N SER A 285 13.59 -11.42 -3.07
CA SER A 285 12.41 -12.03 -2.44
C SER A 285 12.14 -11.49 -1.03
N GLY A 286 13.20 -11.11 -0.31
CA GLY A 286 13.10 -10.53 1.03
C GLY A 286 12.30 -9.22 1.08
N ILE A 287 12.47 -8.34 0.09
CA ILE A 287 11.75 -7.05 0.03
C ILE A 287 10.25 -7.31 -0.18
N TRP A 288 9.92 -8.25 -1.06
CA TRP A 288 8.54 -8.65 -1.34
C TRP A 288 7.86 -9.21 -0.08
N TRP A 289 8.53 -10.15 0.60
CA TRP A 289 8.00 -10.74 1.84
C TRP A 289 7.81 -9.71 2.94
N ALA A 290 8.76 -8.78 3.10
CA ALA A 290 8.63 -7.69 4.07
C ALA A 290 7.38 -6.82 3.77
N GLY A 291 7.18 -6.43 2.50
CA GLY A 291 5.99 -5.69 2.08
C GLY A 291 4.68 -6.48 2.30
N PHE A 292 4.70 -7.78 1.99
CA PHE A 292 3.57 -8.68 2.22
C PHE A 292 3.21 -8.81 3.71
N TYR A 293 4.20 -8.99 4.60
CA TYR A 293 3.97 -9.05 6.04
C TYR A 293 3.39 -7.73 6.59
N GLN A 294 3.88 -6.59 6.10
CA GLN A 294 3.32 -5.28 6.48
C GLN A 294 1.88 -5.10 5.99
N ALA A 295 1.55 -5.59 4.78
CA ALA A 295 0.19 -5.58 4.26
C ALA A 295 -0.77 -6.45 5.11
N LEU A 296 -0.33 -7.64 5.50
CA LEU A 296 -1.08 -8.52 6.40
C LEU A 296 -1.29 -7.88 7.78
N LEU A 297 -0.23 -7.30 8.36
CA LEU A 297 -0.30 -6.62 9.64
C LEU A 297 -1.27 -5.44 9.59
N ALA A 298 -1.20 -4.60 8.56
CA ALA A 298 -2.12 -3.47 8.39
C ALA A 298 -3.58 -3.93 8.24
N SER A 299 -3.81 -5.00 7.47
CA SER A 299 -5.14 -5.60 7.31
C SER A 299 -5.70 -6.15 8.63
N PHE A 300 -4.86 -6.83 9.41
CA PHE A 300 -5.21 -7.35 10.72
C PHE A 300 -5.53 -6.22 11.72
N CYS A 301 -4.69 -5.18 11.78
CA CYS A 301 -4.93 -4.01 12.63
C CYS A 301 -6.24 -3.28 12.25
N PHE A 302 -6.50 -3.11 10.96
CA PHE A 302 -7.75 -2.50 10.48
C PHE A 302 -8.98 -3.35 10.86
N PHE A 303 -8.88 -4.68 10.73
CA PHE A 303 -9.94 -5.59 11.17
C PHE A 303 -10.22 -5.46 12.67
N LEU A 304 -9.18 -5.51 13.52
CA LEU A 304 -9.32 -5.33 14.96
C LEU A 304 -9.91 -3.98 15.35
N PHE A 305 -9.53 -2.91 14.65
CA PHE A 305 -10.05 -1.56 14.87
C PHE A 305 -11.54 -1.45 14.52
N THR A 306 -12.00 -2.12 13.46
CA THR A 306 -13.38 -2.03 12.98
C THR A 306 -14.35 -2.93 13.75
N LEU A 307 -13.88 -3.98 14.42
CA LEU A 307 -14.71 -4.87 15.25
C LEU A 307 -15.52 -4.14 16.35
N PRO A 308 -14.93 -3.33 17.25
CA PRO A 308 -15.69 -2.65 18.28
C PRO A 308 -16.69 -1.65 17.71
N LEU A 309 -16.36 -0.97 16.60
CA LEU A 309 -17.27 -0.06 15.91
C LEU A 309 -18.50 -0.80 15.38
N ALA A 310 -18.29 -1.97 14.78
CA ALA A 310 -19.37 -2.82 14.30
C ALA A 310 -20.27 -3.31 15.44
N CYS A 311 -19.68 -3.70 16.59
CA CYS A 311 -20.45 -4.08 17.77
C CYS A 311 -21.28 -2.92 18.32
N ILE A 312 -20.70 -1.72 18.45
CA ILE A 312 -21.42 -0.53 18.94
C ILE A 312 -22.60 -0.21 18.03
N LEU A 313 -22.37 -0.19 16.72
CA LEU A 313 -23.42 0.10 15.75
C LEU A 313 -24.52 -0.98 15.76
N ALA A 314 -24.16 -2.26 15.91
CA ALA A 314 -25.12 -3.35 16.05
C ALA A 314 -25.98 -3.21 17.32
N ILE A 315 -25.40 -2.79 18.45
CA ILE A 315 -26.15 -2.55 19.71
C ILE A 315 -27.08 -1.33 19.55
N GLN A 316 -26.60 -0.23 18.97
CA GLN A 316 -27.41 0.96 18.72
C GLN A 316 -28.58 0.66 17.77
N TYR A 317 -28.34 -0.21 16.79
CA TYR A 317 -29.36 -0.69 15.88
C TYR A 317 -30.46 -1.45 16.61
N ASP A 318 -30.08 -2.42 17.46
CA ASP A 318 -31.03 -3.24 18.20
C ASP A 318 -31.92 -2.38 19.11
N ALA A 319 -31.32 -1.41 19.82
CA ALA A 319 -32.04 -0.44 20.64
C ALA A 319 -33.04 0.40 19.82
N SER A 320 -32.63 0.89 18.65
CA SER A 320 -33.47 1.70 17.77
C SER A 320 -34.63 0.90 17.16
N TYR A 321 -34.40 -0.38 16.86
CA TYR A 321 -35.42 -1.30 16.34
C TYR A 321 -36.50 -1.57 17.38
N HIS A 322 -36.11 -1.85 18.62
CA HIS A 322 -37.06 -2.05 19.72
C HIS A 322 -37.92 -0.80 19.98
N GLN A 323 -37.35 0.40 19.94
CA GLN A 323 -38.12 1.64 20.10
C GLN A 323 -39.21 1.82 19.03
N ARG A 324 -38.94 1.47 17.76
CA ARG A 324 -39.92 1.57 16.67
C ARG A 324 -41.05 0.56 16.82
N LEU A 325 -40.74 -0.68 17.21
CA LEU A 325 -41.75 -1.70 17.48
C LEU A 325 -42.71 -1.29 18.61
N HIS A 326 -42.20 -0.65 19.67
CA HIS A 326 -43.04 -0.14 20.74
C HIS A 326 -43.92 1.01 20.26
N ALA A 327 -43.41 1.92 19.42
CA ALA A 327 -44.20 3.01 18.87
C ALA A 327 -45.38 2.52 18.00
N GLU A 328 -45.18 1.46 17.20
CA GLU A 328 -46.23 0.89 16.35
C GLU A 328 -47.34 0.18 17.14
N GLN A 329 -47.07 -0.33 18.34
CA GLN A 329 -48.09 -0.99 19.17
C GLN A 329 -49.08 -0.02 19.82
N HIS A 330 -48.78 1.28 19.83
CA HIS A 330 -49.64 2.31 20.41
C HIS A 330 -50.58 2.98 19.39
N PHE A 331 -50.48 2.62 18.10
CA PHE A 331 -51.37 3.08 17.03
C PHE A 331 -52.37 1.98 16.65
#